data_AF-A0A936E0J3-F1
#
_entry.id   AF-A0A936E0J3-F1
#
_cell.length_a   1.000
_cell.length_b   1.000
_cell.length_c   1.000
_cell.angle_alpha   90.00
_cell.angle_beta   90.00
_cell.angle_gamma   90.00
#
_symmetry.space_group_name_H-M   'P 1'
#
loop_
_entity.id
_entity.type
_entity.pdbx_description
1 polymer ?
#
loop_
_entity_poly.entity_id
_entity_poly.type
_entity_poly.pdbx_seq_one_letter_code
_entity_poly.pdbx_strand_id
1 'polypeptide(L)'
;MSKRVIETVAGVLENYAQRGIFRGFSQGPVSGGKTVFKMTWHRDRQFELILDVPKKTMRFPLVLPNVPAGSDMYRDFKAFVASRFSEDLPDHRRIDIRKVAIKPASRSGSVSLSLVVIDGDFEYAARKLIHLIHEIFLVFLYDGKYYDYLVETFDLDPDRM
;
A
#
# COMPACT_ATOMS: atom_id res chain seq x y z
N MET A 1 -24.28 0.52 6.41
CA MET A 1 -23.02 -0.24 6.57
C MET A 1 -21.85 0.47 5.88
N SER A 2 -21.91 0.72 4.57
CA SER A 2 -20.77 1.28 3.82
C SER A 2 -20.29 2.65 4.30
N LYS A 3 -21.20 3.54 4.71
CA LYS A 3 -20.83 4.85 5.26
C LYS A 3 -19.92 4.75 6.49
N ARG A 4 -20.29 3.92 7.47
CA ARG A 4 -19.48 3.69 8.69
C ARG A 4 -18.11 3.11 8.36
N VAL A 5 -18.04 2.13 7.44
CA VAL A 5 -16.76 1.56 7.00
C VAL A 5 -15.87 2.61 6.35
N ILE A 6 -16.43 3.47 5.50
CA ILE A 6 -15.69 4.57 4.88
C ILE A 6 -15.18 5.54 5.94
N GLU A 7 -16.02 5.93 6.91
CA GLU A 7 -15.63 6.81 8.03
C GLU A 7 -14.51 6.18 8.87
N THR A 8 -14.58 4.88 9.18
CA THR A 8 -13.53 4.15 9.89
C THR A 8 -12.20 4.18 9.13
N VAL A 9 -12.22 3.85 7.83
CA VAL A 9 -10.99 3.87 7.01
C VAL A 9 -10.46 5.30 6.88
N ALA A 10 -11.34 6.29 6.68
CA ALA A 10 -10.96 7.69 6.61
C ALA A 10 -10.25 8.15 7.90
N GLY A 11 -10.80 7.82 9.08
CA GLY A 11 -10.18 8.17 10.36
C GLY A 11 -8.81 7.52 10.58
N VAL A 12 -8.61 6.29 10.11
CA VAL A 12 -7.28 5.65 10.13
C VAL A 12 -6.28 6.42 9.28
N LEU A 13 -6.65 6.76 8.05
CA LEU A 13 -5.75 7.43 7.11
C LEU A 13 -5.48 8.89 7.52
N GLU A 14 -6.48 9.57 8.03
CA GLU A 14 -6.36 10.93 8.57
C GLU A 14 -5.42 10.96 9.78
N ASN A 15 -5.46 9.94 10.65
CA ASN A 15 -4.52 9.85 11.76
C ASN A 15 -3.06 9.76 11.30
N TYR A 16 -2.77 9.06 10.19
CA TYR A 16 -1.43 9.06 9.60
C TYR A 16 -1.02 10.45 9.07
N ALA A 17 -1.96 11.19 8.47
CA ALA A 17 -1.71 12.56 8.02
C ALA A 17 -1.44 13.51 9.20
N GLN A 18 -2.26 13.45 10.25
CA GLN A 18 -2.08 14.26 11.47
C GLN A 18 -0.74 13.99 12.17
N ARG A 19 -0.22 12.77 12.06
CA ARG A 19 1.09 12.37 12.59
C ARG A 19 2.25 12.71 11.65
N GLY A 20 2.00 13.39 10.53
CA GLY A 20 3.02 13.78 9.55
C GLY A 20 3.56 12.63 8.71
N ILE A 21 2.95 11.44 8.77
CA ILE A 21 3.34 10.31 7.92
C ILE A 21 2.96 10.60 6.47
N PHE A 22 1.74 11.09 6.24
CA PHE A 22 1.35 11.67 4.95
C PHE A 22 1.54 13.18 5.02
N ARG A 23 2.21 13.77 4.02
CA ARG A 23 2.35 15.23 3.89
C ARG A 23 1.08 15.90 3.38
N GLY A 24 0.19 15.13 2.76
CA GLY A 24 -1.13 15.58 2.31
C GLY A 24 -2.11 14.41 2.32
N PHE A 25 -3.38 14.70 2.60
CA PHE A 25 -4.46 13.71 2.61
C PHE A 25 -5.77 14.36 2.19
N SER A 26 -6.54 13.67 1.35
CA SER A 26 -7.91 14.05 1.02
C SER A 26 -8.76 12.83 0.68
N GLN A 27 -10.07 12.96 0.89
CA GLN A 27 -11.05 11.96 0.51
C GLN A 27 -11.88 12.49 -0.67
N GLY A 28 -12.00 11.69 -1.72
CA GLY A 28 -12.86 11.96 -2.87
C GLY A 28 -14.35 11.69 -2.58
N PRO A 29 -15.24 12.03 -3.53
CA PRO A 29 -16.66 11.79 -3.38
C PRO A 29 -16.97 10.30 -3.16
N VAL A 30 -18.02 10.02 -2.39
CA VAL A 30 -18.52 8.66 -2.16
C VAL A 30 -19.59 8.34 -3.20
N SER A 31 -19.43 7.24 -3.94
CA SER A 31 -20.44 6.77 -4.90
C SER A 31 -20.53 5.25 -4.88
N GLY A 32 -21.75 4.71 -4.76
CA GLY A 32 -21.99 3.26 -4.76
C GLY A 32 -21.26 2.50 -3.65
N GLY A 33 -20.96 3.13 -2.51
CA GLY A 33 -20.15 2.53 -1.44
C GLY A 33 -18.66 2.45 -1.75
N LYS A 34 -18.19 3.24 -2.72
CA LYS A 34 -16.78 3.38 -3.08
C LYS A 34 -16.30 4.79 -2.85
N THR A 35 -15.02 4.94 -2.56
CA THR A 35 -14.33 6.23 -2.50
C THR A 35 -12.85 6.06 -2.83
N VAL A 36 -12.20 7.17 -3.16
CA VAL A 36 -10.77 7.23 -3.41
C VAL A 36 -10.16 8.20 -2.42
N PHE A 37 -9.18 7.72 -1.65
CA PHE A 37 -8.36 8.55 -0.80
C PHE A 37 -7.09 8.91 -1.56
N LYS A 38 -6.71 10.19 -1.51
CA LYS A 38 -5.46 10.68 -2.08
C LYS A 38 -4.53 11.05 -0.94
N MET A 39 -3.26 10.69 -1.06
CA MET A 39 -2.24 11.03 -0.07
C MET A 39 -0.93 11.40 -0.75
N THR A 40 -0.27 12.43 -0.24
CA THR A 40 1.10 12.77 -0.62
C THR A 40 2.04 12.11 0.38
N TRP A 41 2.83 11.16 -0.10
CA TRP A 41 3.66 10.30 0.75
C TRP A 41 4.96 9.91 0.01
N HIS A 42 5.86 9.20 0.70
CA HIS A 42 7.12 8.66 0.17
C HIS A 42 7.72 9.44 -1.02
N ARG A 43 8.49 10.49 -0.71
CA ARG A 43 9.12 11.42 -1.68
C ARG A 43 8.13 12.27 -2.46
N ASP A 44 7.17 12.87 -1.75
CA ASP A 44 6.14 13.77 -2.32
C ASP A 44 5.28 13.16 -3.44
N ARG A 45 5.30 11.84 -3.56
CA ARG A 45 4.49 11.12 -4.54
C ARG A 45 3.04 11.11 -4.13
N GLN A 46 2.17 11.25 -5.11
CA GLN A 46 0.74 11.06 -4.92
C GLN A 46 0.39 9.58 -5.00
N PHE A 47 -0.26 9.08 -3.96
CA PHE A 47 -0.86 7.75 -3.91
C PHE A 47 -2.38 7.87 -3.89
N GLU A 48 -3.02 6.91 -4.55
CA GLU A 48 -4.47 6.71 -4.47
C GLU A 48 -4.76 5.39 -3.78
N LEU A 49 -5.62 5.41 -2.78
CA LEU A 49 -6.21 4.22 -2.17
C LEU A 49 -7.68 4.17 -2.52
N ILE A 50 -8.05 3.18 -3.34
CA ILE A 50 -9.44 2.93 -3.73
C ILE A 50 -10.05 1.97 -2.72
N LEU A 51 -11.12 2.39 -2.05
CA LEU A 51 -11.94 1.55 -1.17
C LEU A 51 -13.25 1.19 -1.89
N ASP A 52 -13.54 -0.10 -2.00
CA ASP A 52 -14.80 -0.62 -2.54
C ASP A 52 -15.46 -1.51 -1.46
N VAL A 53 -16.36 -0.92 -0.68
CA VAL A 53 -16.98 -1.62 0.46
C VAL A 53 -17.85 -2.80 0.02
N PRO A 54 -18.71 -2.70 -1.02
CA PRO A 54 -19.46 -3.85 -1.51
C PRO A 54 -18.58 -5.04 -1.90
N LYS A 55 -17.41 -4.79 -2.49
CA LYS A 55 -16.45 -5.84 -2.85
C LYS A 55 -15.50 -6.22 -1.72
N LYS A 56 -15.55 -5.52 -0.58
CA LYS A 56 -14.61 -5.64 0.53
C LYS A 56 -13.15 -5.52 0.10
N THR A 57 -12.85 -4.62 -0.83
CA THR A 57 -11.48 -4.45 -1.33
C THR A 57 -10.91 -3.07 -1.07
N MET A 58 -9.59 -3.05 -0.89
CA MET A 58 -8.75 -1.86 -0.87
C MET A 58 -7.66 -2.02 -1.91
N ARG A 59 -7.36 -0.98 -2.69
CA ARG A 59 -6.38 -1.07 -3.77
C ARG A 59 -5.52 0.17 -3.88
N PHE A 60 -4.21 -0.04 -3.91
CA PHE A 60 -3.24 0.89 -4.48
C PHE A 60 -3.05 0.53 -5.96
N PRO A 61 -3.60 1.32 -6.91
CA PRO A 61 -3.54 1.00 -8.32
C PRO A 61 -2.12 1.13 -8.88
N LEU A 62 -1.27 1.93 -8.22
CA LEU A 62 0.13 2.12 -8.54
C LEU A 62 0.95 2.17 -7.25
N VAL A 63 1.88 1.23 -7.09
CA VAL A 63 2.87 1.19 -6.00
C VAL A 63 4.26 1.42 -6.58
N LEU A 64 4.68 0.52 -7.49
CA LEU A 64 5.98 0.58 -8.18
C LEU A 64 5.76 0.75 -9.68
N PRO A 65 6.05 1.92 -10.28
CA PRO A 65 6.04 2.10 -11.73
C PRO A 65 7.26 1.43 -12.37
N ASN A 66 7.22 1.17 -13.68
CA ASN A 66 8.34 0.64 -14.47
C ASN A 66 8.93 -0.69 -13.96
N VAL A 67 8.09 -1.57 -13.39
CA VAL A 67 8.45 -2.93 -12.97
C VAL A 67 7.70 -3.95 -13.83
N PRO A 68 8.32 -4.47 -14.91
CA PRO A 68 7.73 -5.48 -15.77
C PRO A 68 7.38 -6.78 -15.03
N ALA A 69 6.31 -7.44 -15.46
CA ALA A 69 5.80 -8.66 -14.83
C ALA A 69 6.77 -9.86 -14.88
N GLY A 70 7.72 -9.87 -15.81
CA GLY A 70 8.76 -10.91 -15.92
C GLY A 70 10.07 -10.57 -15.21
N SER A 71 10.17 -9.38 -14.58
CA SER A 71 11.42 -8.93 -13.96
C SER A 71 11.72 -9.67 -12.66
N ASP A 72 13.01 -9.76 -12.33
CA ASP A 72 13.48 -10.25 -11.04
C ASP A 72 12.88 -9.45 -9.88
N MET A 73 12.79 -8.12 -10.04
CA MET A 73 12.16 -7.24 -9.06
C MET A 73 10.72 -7.62 -8.78
N TYR A 74 9.91 -7.93 -9.79
CA TYR A 74 8.53 -8.33 -9.55
C TYR A 74 8.43 -9.69 -8.86
N ARG A 75 9.30 -10.65 -9.21
CA ARG A 75 9.36 -11.94 -8.51
C ARG A 75 9.69 -11.73 -7.03
N ASP A 76 10.70 -10.94 -6.75
CA ASP A 76 11.20 -10.71 -5.39
C ASP A 76 10.20 -9.86 -4.59
N PHE A 77 9.49 -8.92 -5.24
CA PHE A 77 8.37 -8.18 -4.64
C PHE A 77 7.25 -9.11 -4.19
N LYS A 78 6.87 -10.11 -5.01
CA LYS A 78 5.88 -11.12 -4.61
C LYS A 78 6.34 -11.92 -3.39
N ALA A 79 7.61 -12.34 -3.38
CA ALA A 79 8.19 -13.05 -2.24
C ALA A 79 8.21 -12.18 -0.97
N PHE A 80 8.57 -10.90 -1.11
CA PHE A 80 8.52 -9.93 -0.02
C PHE A 80 7.11 -9.79 0.55
N VAL A 81 6.09 -9.57 -0.30
CA VAL A 81 4.69 -9.47 0.17
C VAL A 81 4.24 -10.77 0.83
N ALA A 82 4.57 -11.94 0.27
CA ALA A 82 4.24 -13.22 0.87
C ALA A 82 4.91 -13.41 2.25
N SER A 83 6.16 -12.97 2.42
CA SER A 83 6.88 -13.07 3.69
C SER A 83 6.19 -12.33 4.84
N ARG A 84 5.35 -11.32 4.55
CA ARG A 84 4.61 -10.55 5.57
C ARG A 84 3.55 -11.35 6.31
N PHE A 85 3.19 -12.51 5.79
CA PHE A 85 2.30 -13.46 6.44
C PHE A 85 3.05 -14.50 7.29
N SER A 86 4.39 -14.53 7.26
CA SER A 86 5.17 -15.53 7.99
C SER A 86 4.96 -15.41 9.50
N GLU A 87 4.84 -16.56 10.16
CA GLU A 87 4.74 -16.63 11.62
C GLU A 87 6.01 -16.17 12.33
N ASP A 88 7.15 -16.18 11.63
CA ASP A 88 8.46 -15.74 12.14
C ASP A 88 8.54 -14.22 12.33
N LEU A 89 7.61 -13.46 11.75
CA LEU A 89 7.56 -12.01 11.95
C LEU A 89 6.92 -11.64 13.29
N PRO A 90 7.43 -10.61 13.99
CA PRO A 90 6.76 -10.05 15.15
C PRO A 90 5.32 -9.64 14.83
N ASP A 91 4.40 -9.81 15.79
CA ASP A 91 2.95 -9.58 15.61
C ASP A 91 2.60 -8.22 15.01
N HIS A 92 3.33 -7.17 15.39
CA HIS A 92 3.08 -5.82 14.91
C HIS A 92 3.41 -5.68 13.41
N ARG A 93 4.34 -6.48 12.87
CA ARG A 93 4.71 -6.53 11.43
C ARG A 93 3.91 -7.56 10.65
N ARG A 94 3.62 -8.71 11.28
CA ARG A 94 2.92 -9.85 10.67
C ARG A 94 1.50 -9.48 10.23
N ILE A 95 1.09 -9.99 9.08
CA ILE A 95 -0.27 -9.85 8.55
C ILE A 95 -1.00 -11.17 8.76
N ASP A 96 -2.07 -11.15 9.55
CA ASP A 96 -2.95 -12.30 9.76
C ASP A 96 -3.72 -12.66 8.47
N ILE A 97 -3.43 -13.85 7.94
CA ILE A 97 -4.05 -14.42 6.73
C ILE A 97 -5.55 -14.68 6.87
N ARG A 98 -6.06 -14.80 8.10
CA ARG A 98 -7.50 -15.02 8.36
C ARG A 98 -8.30 -13.73 8.25
N LYS A 99 -7.64 -12.57 8.36
CA LYS A 99 -8.27 -11.24 8.29
C LYS A 99 -8.24 -10.66 6.89
N VAL A 100 -7.16 -10.88 6.16
CA VAL A 100 -6.95 -10.27 4.84
C VAL A 100 -6.24 -11.19 3.87
N ALA A 101 -6.55 -11.04 2.59
CA ALA A 101 -5.78 -11.61 1.49
C ALA A 101 -5.18 -10.48 0.66
N ILE A 102 -3.88 -10.55 0.35
CA ILE A 102 -3.17 -9.51 -0.42
C ILE A 102 -2.65 -10.11 -1.72
N LYS A 103 -2.93 -9.42 -2.83
CA LYS A 103 -2.51 -9.83 -4.16
C LYS A 103 -1.75 -8.69 -4.86
N PRO A 104 -0.43 -8.85 -5.07
CA PRO A 104 0.30 -7.99 -5.99
C PRO A 104 -0.08 -8.34 -7.45
N ALA A 105 -0.10 -7.34 -8.31
CA ALA A 105 -0.32 -7.54 -9.74
C ALA A 105 0.53 -6.54 -10.53
N SER A 106 1.26 -7.01 -11.54
CA SER A 106 1.91 -6.15 -12.54
C SER A 106 1.05 -6.07 -13.79
N ARG A 107 0.73 -4.85 -14.25
CA ARG A 107 0.03 -4.59 -15.51
C ARG A 107 0.65 -3.38 -16.19
N SER A 108 0.93 -3.49 -17.49
CA SER A 108 1.53 -2.42 -18.29
C SER A 108 2.79 -1.81 -17.65
N GLY A 109 3.66 -2.68 -17.11
CA GLY A 109 4.89 -2.26 -16.45
C GLY A 109 4.71 -1.60 -15.09
N SER A 110 3.53 -1.63 -14.47
CA SER A 110 3.29 -1.05 -13.15
C SER A 110 2.76 -2.09 -12.17
N VAL A 111 3.31 -2.09 -10.96
CA VAL A 111 2.86 -2.93 -9.86
C VAL A 111 1.76 -2.22 -9.07
N SER A 112 0.67 -2.94 -8.87
CA SER A 112 -0.46 -2.59 -8.02
C SER A 112 -0.58 -3.58 -6.87
N LEU A 113 -1.23 -3.16 -5.79
CA LEU A 113 -1.49 -3.99 -4.64
C LEU A 113 -2.98 -3.95 -4.31
N SER A 114 -3.63 -5.10 -4.28
CA SER A 114 -5.03 -5.25 -3.87
C SER A 114 -5.12 -6.08 -2.60
N LEU A 115 -5.91 -5.61 -1.65
CA LEU A 115 -6.25 -6.31 -0.42
C LEU A 115 -7.74 -6.62 -0.42
N VAL A 116 -8.11 -7.84 -0.03
CA VAL A 116 -9.49 -8.27 0.25
C VAL A 116 -9.65 -8.45 1.75
N VAL A 117 -10.68 -7.84 2.33
CA VAL A 117 -11.04 -7.97 3.75
C VAL A 117 -11.92 -9.21 3.93
N ILE A 118 -11.48 -10.15 4.77
CA ILE A 118 -12.13 -11.46 4.95
C ILE A 118 -13.17 -11.40 6.07
N ASP A 119 -12.76 -11.00 7.26
CA ASP A 119 -13.58 -10.97 8.48
C ASP A 119 -14.41 -9.68 8.65
N GLY A 120 -14.20 -8.70 7.76
CA GLY A 120 -14.86 -7.39 7.82
C GLY A 120 -14.13 -6.35 8.67
N ASP A 121 -12.93 -6.63 9.17
CA ASP A 121 -12.11 -5.70 9.94
C ASP A 121 -11.37 -4.71 9.01
N PHE A 122 -12.12 -3.72 8.50
CA PHE A 122 -11.59 -2.68 7.60
C PHE A 122 -10.57 -1.76 8.29
N GLU A 123 -10.65 -1.58 9.60
CA GLU A 123 -9.65 -0.80 10.34
C GLU A 123 -8.30 -1.51 10.30
N TYR A 124 -8.26 -2.78 10.69
CA TYR A 124 -7.06 -3.61 10.64
C TYR A 124 -6.49 -3.67 9.22
N ALA A 125 -7.35 -3.91 8.23
CA ALA A 125 -6.95 -3.99 6.83
C ALA A 125 -6.29 -2.69 6.34
N ALA A 126 -6.87 -1.53 6.66
CA ALA A 126 -6.30 -0.24 6.29
C ALA A 126 -4.93 -0.03 6.96
N ARG A 127 -4.83 -0.29 8.28
CA ARG A 127 -3.56 -0.14 9.02
C ARG A 127 -2.46 -1.02 8.44
N LYS A 128 -2.74 -2.32 8.22
CA LYS A 128 -1.74 -3.26 7.68
C LYS A 128 -1.38 -2.95 6.23
N LEU A 129 -2.31 -2.48 5.42
CA LEU A 129 -2.01 -2.09 4.04
C LEU A 129 -1.08 -0.87 3.99
N ILE A 130 -1.35 0.16 4.81
CA ILE A 130 -0.44 1.32 4.92
C ILE A 130 0.94 0.89 5.42
N HIS A 131 1.01 0.07 6.48
CA HIS A 131 2.29 -0.45 6.95
C HIS A 131 3.03 -1.25 5.87
N LEU A 132 2.33 -2.07 5.07
CA LEU A 132 2.95 -2.82 3.98
C LEU A 132 3.54 -1.88 2.91
N ILE A 133 2.80 -0.85 2.50
CA ILE A 133 3.36 0.17 1.58
C ILE A 133 4.60 0.81 2.20
N HIS A 134 4.55 1.17 3.48
CA HIS A 134 5.69 1.75 4.17
C HIS A 134 6.93 0.84 4.15
N GLU A 135 6.76 -0.45 4.46
CA GLU A 135 7.85 -1.42 4.42
C GLU A 135 8.35 -1.70 2.99
N ILE A 136 7.49 -1.63 1.97
CA ILE A 136 7.95 -1.70 0.58
C ILE A 136 8.94 -0.57 0.31
N PHE A 137 8.60 0.65 0.71
CA PHE A 137 9.43 1.81 0.43
C PHE A 137 10.64 1.97 1.34
N LEU A 138 10.67 1.38 2.53
CA LEU A 138 11.81 1.51 3.47
C LEU A 138 12.65 0.25 3.62
N VAL A 139 12.13 -0.93 3.28
CA VAL A 139 12.83 -2.21 3.42
C VAL A 139 13.09 -2.79 2.05
N PHE A 140 12.04 -3.11 1.28
CA PHE A 140 12.20 -3.80 0.00
C PHE A 140 13.06 -3.00 -1.00
N LEU A 141 12.80 -1.70 -1.14
CA LEU A 141 13.54 -0.87 -2.10
C LEU A 141 14.94 -0.45 -1.60
N TYR A 142 15.14 -0.36 -0.28
CA TYR A 142 16.40 0.13 0.32
C TYR A 142 17.39 -0.97 0.71
N ASP A 143 17.08 -2.25 0.48
CA ASP A 143 17.98 -3.40 0.72
C ASP A 143 19.18 -3.45 -0.28
N GLY A 144 19.60 -2.32 -0.84
CA GLY A 144 20.70 -2.19 -1.80
C GLY A 144 20.42 -2.70 -3.22
N LYS A 145 19.70 -3.82 -3.37
CA LYS A 145 19.45 -4.48 -4.67
C LYS A 145 18.71 -3.63 -5.69
N TYR A 146 17.86 -2.70 -5.24
CA TYR A 146 16.99 -1.89 -6.09
C TYR A 146 17.26 -0.39 -5.96
N TYR A 147 18.49 -0.03 -5.57
CA TYR A 147 18.89 1.35 -5.41
C TYR A 147 18.88 2.11 -6.73
N ASP A 148 19.42 1.53 -7.81
CA ASP A 148 19.42 2.17 -9.13
C ASP A 148 17.99 2.46 -9.62
N TYR A 149 17.08 1.49 -9.41
CA TYR A 149 15.66 1.69 -9.69
C TYR A 149 15.07 2.87 -8.90
N LEU A 150 15.42 2.99 -7.61
CA LEU A 150 14.96 4.09 -6.77
C LEU A 150 15.43 5.44 -7.35
N VAL A 151 16.69 5.54 -7.77
CA VAL A 151 17.27 6.74 -8.36
C VAL A 151 16.61 7.09 -9.69
N GLU A 152 16.59 6.16 -10.64
CA GLU A 152 16.07 6.38 -11.99
C GLU A 152 14.57 6.67 -12.00
N THR A 153 13.81 6.02 -11.13
CA THR A 153 12.34 6.08 -11.18
C THR A 153 11.76 7.20 -10.32
N PHE A 154 12.46 7.59 -9.26
CA PHE A 154 11.98 8.61 -8.32
C PHE A 154 12.85 9.86 -8.26
N ASP A 155 13.75 10.03 -9.23
CA ASP A 155 14.61 11.20 -9.39
C ASP A 155 15.34 11.56 -8.09
N LEU A 156 15.92 10.53 -7.46
CA LEU A 156 16.65 10.74 -6.21
C LEU A 156 18.02 11.32 -6.53
N ASP A 157 18.30 12.49 -5.97
CA ASP A 157 19.65 13.02 -5.87
C ASP A 157 20.47 12.08 -4.96
N PRO A 158 21.46 11.34 -5.50
CA PRO A 158 22.26 10.40 -4.72
C PRO A 158 23.13 11.11 -3.67
N ASP A 159 23.35 12.42 -3.79
CA ASP A 159 24.20 13.21 -2.89
C ASP A 159 23.42 13.86 -1.71
N ARG A 160 22.10 13.62 -1.61
CA ARG A 160 21.23 14.15 -0.53
C ARG A 160 20.69 13.08 0.43
N MET A 161 21.29 11.89 0.45
CA MET A 161 20.92 10.80 1.38
C MET A 161 21.85 10.72 2.58
#